data_AF-A0A9W7G9G2-F1
#
_entry.id   AF-A0A9W7G9G2-F1
#
_cell.length_a   1.000
_cell.length_b   1.000
_cell.length_c   1.000
_cell.angle_alpha   90.00
_cell.angle_beta   90.00
_cell.angle_gamma   90.00
#
_symmetry.space_group_name_H-M   'P 1'
#
loop_
_entity.id
_entity.type
_entity.pdbx_description
1 polymer ?
#
loop_
_entity_poly.entity_id
_entity_poly.type
_entity_poly.pdbx_seq_one_letter_code
_entity_poly.pdbx_strand_id
1 'polypeptide(L)'
;MLRSDANFVKGGTLHFSYTSMGYDFVFAIVKIADGEEALILNTHLESHHKVKDEDGNRKNNIMSTGVFAREDQIKQISSFVEGYTENRPEIKFVILHGDMNWDDSNANKLRIERNERFGCDEDLVESLGDNWVDAWLEMQDTTDHKRDPGYTYDSLIPFNGGSYSVRKRLDRILFWQRPEGGSHLQTTKCVVVEESKKNVKERTEWVGEKYLNSVVMPPSDHFAVLATFDYFVAS
;
A
#
# COMPACT_ATOMS: atom_id res chain seq x y z
N MET A 1 24.22 6.51 14.92
CA MET A 1 23.94 6.00 16.27
C MET A 1 22.53 5.44 16.21
N LEU A 2 22.36 4.11 16.08
CA LEU A 2 21.04 3.47 16.00
C LEU A 2 20.41 3.52 17.40
N ARG A 3 19.49 4.46 17.64
CA ARG A 3 18.67 4.46 18.85
C ARG A 3 17.60 3.37 18.67
N SER A 4 17.94 2.14 19.03
CA SER A 4 16.97 1.05 19.13
C SER A 4 16.31 1.13 20.49
N ASP A 5 15.01 1.39 20.51
CA ASP A 5 14.03 0.55 21.21
C ASP A 5 12.63 1.04 20.80
N ALA A 6 12.23 0.64 19.59
CA ALA A 6 10.87 0.79 19.14
C ALA A 6 9.96 -0.17 19.95
N ASN A 7 9.11 0.37 20.81
CA ASN A 7 8.26 -0.43 21.69
C ASN A 7 6.80 -0.31 21.29
N PHE A 8 6.13 -1.44 21.11
CA PHE A 8 4.68 -1.49 20.91
C PHE A 8 3.96 -0.96 22.14
N VAL A 9 3.01 -0.04 21.94
CA VAL A 9 2.19 0.54 23.00
C VAL A 9 0.77 -0.02 22.96
N LYS A 10 0.13 0.07 21.79
CA LYS A 10 -1.26 -0.35 21.58
C LYS A 10 -1.48 -0.58 20.08
N GLY A 11 -2.44 -1.43 19.74
CA GLY A 11 -2.92 -1.56 18.36
C GLY A 11 -4.39 -1.96 18.31
N GLY A 12 -4.91 -2.05 17.10
CA GLY A 12 -6.27 -2.47 16.83
C GLY A 12 -6.54 -2.63 15.34
N THR A 13 -7.77 -3.04 15.03
CA THR A 13 -8.29 -3.17 13.66
C THR A 13 -9.53 -2.31 13.55
N LEU A 14 -9.67 -1.61 12.43
CA LEU A 14 -10.86 -0.87 12.08
C LEU A 14 -11.38 -1.34 10.73
N HIS A 15 -12.67 -1.65 10.70
CA HIS A 15 -13.36 -2.09 9.50
C HIS A 15 -13.73 -0.87 8.65
N PHE A 16 -13.53 -0.98 7.34
CA PHE A 16 -14.06 0.01 6.41
C PHE A 16 -15.58 -0.07 6.36
N SER A 17 -16.24 1.09 6.31
CA SER A 17 -17.70 1.16 6.14
C SER A 17 -18.15 0.55 4.80
N TYR A 18 -17.28 0.58 3.78
CA TYR A 18 -17.53 0.03 2.47
C TYR A 18 -16.31 -0.72 1.92
N THR A 19 -16.52 -2.00 1.68
CA THR A 19 -15.61 -2.91 0.96
C THR A 19 -16.44 -4.08 0.46
N SER A 20 -16.14 -4.59 -0.73
CA SER A 20 -16.78 -5.82 -1.21
C SER A 20 -15.95 -7.07 -0.91
N MET A 21 -14.71 -6.87 -0.42
CA MET A 21 -13.74 -7.92 -0.14
C MET A 21 -13.51 -8.13 1.37
N GLY A 22 -14.18 -7.34 2.22
CA GLY A 22 -14.05 -7.46 3.68
C GLY A 22 -12.69 -6.96 4.17
N TYR A 23 -12.12 -5.96 3.50
CA TYR A 23 -10.86 -5.35 3.91
C TYR A 23 -11.02 -4.43 5.11
N ASP A 24 -9.92 -4.31 5.85
CA ASP A 24 -9.76 -3.53 7.07
C ASP A 24 -8.42 -2.78 7.01
N PHE A 25 -8.23 -1.85 7.94
CA PHE A 25 -6.89 -1.39 8.29
C PHE A 25 -6.56 -1.71 9.74
N VAL A 26 -5.31 -2.08 9.97
CA VAL A 26 -4.75 -2.30 11.31
C VAL A 26 -3.88 -1.10 11.66
N PHE A 27 -3.87 -0.74 12.94
CA PHE A 27 -2.98 0.30 13.43
C PHE A 27 -2.20 -0.17 14.66
N ALA A 28 -1.00 0.37 14.82
CA ALA A 28 -0.15 0.18 15.97
C ALA A 28 0.49 1.50 16.35
N ILE A 29 0.55 1.79 17.65
CA ILE A 29 1.31 2.87 18.21
C ILE A 29 2.63 2.30 18.67
N VAL A 30 3.71 2.94 18.22
CA VAL A 30 5.07 2.53 18.52
C VAL A 30 5.78 3.71 19.16
N LYS A 31 6.39 3.48 20.32
CA LYS A 31 7.27 4.44 20.97
C LYS A 31 8.65 4.34 20.35
N ILE A 32 9.23 5.44 19.90
CA ILE A 32 10.40 5.46 18.99
C ILE A 32 11.68 5.99 19.66
N ALA A 33 11.62 7.07 20.45
CA ALA A 33 12.64 7.50 21.41
C ALA A 33 12.06 8.65 22.28
N ASP A 34 12.66 8.95 23.44
CA ASP A 34 12.42 10.17 24.23
C ASP A 34 10.93 10.53 24.54
N GLY A 35 10.05 9.53 24.63
CA GLY A 35 8.63 9.75 24.93
C GLY A 35 7.77 10.02 23.69
N GLU A 36 8.37 10.06 22.50
CA GLU A 36 7.68 10.25 21.23
C GLU A 36 7.05 8.94 20.73
N GLU A 37 5.90 9.09 20.09
CA GLU A 37 5.15 7.99 19.48
C GLU A 37 5.01 8.21 17.97
N ALA A 38 4.93 7.10 17.24
CA ALA A 38 4.47 7.04 15.87
C ALA A 38 3.22 6.18 15.77
N LEU A 39 2.32 6.56 14.88
CA LEU A 39 1.20 5.72 14.49
C LEU A 39 1.56 5.00 13.19
N ILE A 40 1.52 3.69 13.20
CA ILE A 40 1.76 2.85 12.02
C ILE A 40 0.42 2.25 11.62
N LEU A 41 0.00 2.46 10.38
CA LEU A 41 -1.17 1.85 9.79
C LEU A 41 -0.76 0.92 8.67
N ASN A 42 -1.36 -0.27 8.65
CA ASN A 42 -1.26 -1.19 7.55
C ASN A 42 -2.64 -1.48 6.97
N THR A 43 -2.74 -1.51 5.64
CA THR A 43 -4.01 -1.77 4.94
C THR A 43 -3.80 -2.57 3.67
N HIS A 44 -4.87 -3.21 3.22
CA HIS A 44 -5.03 -3.73 1.86
C HIS A 44 -6.29 -3.10 1.30
N LEU A 45 -6.15 -2.16 0.36
CA LEU A 45 -7.31 -1.45 -0.19
C LEU A 45 -8.03 -2.29 -1.25
N GLU A 46 -9.28 -1.91 -1.55
CA GLU A 46 -10.14 -2.62 -2.49
C GLU A 46 -9.43 -2.97 -3.80
N SER A 47 -9.47 -4.25 -4.18
CA SER A 47 -8.81 -4.74 -5.39
C SER A 47 -9.76 -4.75 -6.59
N HIS A 48 -9.18 -4.85 -7.79
CA HIS A 48 -9.95 -5.15 -8.99
C HIS A 48 -10.48 -6.58 -8.91
N HIS A 49 -11.78 -6.78 -9.07
CA HIS A 49 -12.38 -8.12 -8.95
C HIS A 49 -13.62 -8.29 -9.83
N LYS A 50 -14.01 -9.55 -10.05
CA LYS A 50 -15.27 -9.89 -10.74
C LYS A 50 -16.44 -9.69 -9.80
N VAL A 51 -17.45 -8.97 -10.25
CA VAL A 51 -18.67 -8.73 -9.45
C VAL A 51 -19.43 -10.05 -9.29
N LYS A 52 -19.86 -10.35 -8.06
CA LYS A 52 -20.74 -11.48 -7.75
C LYS A 52 -22.19 -11.01 -7.67
N ASP A 53 -23.14 -11.88 -8.01
CA ASP A 53 -24.56 -11.65 -7.76
C ASP A 53 -24.94 -11.99 -6.31
N GLU A 54 -26.23 -11.80 -5.97
CA GLU A 54 -26.77 -12.03 -4.63
C GLU A 54 -26.62 -13.48 -4.17
N ASP A 55 -26.59 -14.43 -5.10
CA ASP A 55 -26.35 -15.86 -4.85
C ASP A 55 -24.85 -16.22 -4.80
N GLY A 56 -23.98 -15.22 -4.93
CA GLY A 56 -22.52 -15.39 -4.94
C GLY A 56 -21.94 -15.89 -6.26
N ASN A 57 -22.75 -16.05 -7.31
CA ASN A 57 -22.30 -16.46 -8.63
C ASN A 57 -21.60 -15.29 -9.34
N ARG A 58 -20.56 -15.60 -10.11
CA ARG A 58 -19.83 -14.57 -10.88
C ARG A 58 -20.73 -14.04 -12.00
N LYS A 59 -21.02 -12.73 -11.99
CA LYS A 59 -21.64 -12.08 -13.15
C LYS A 59 -20.62 -12.03 -14.28
N ASN A 60 -20.83 -12.86 -15.29
CA ASN A 60 -19.97 -12.86 -16.47
C ASN A 60 -19.98 -11.46 -17.09
N ASN A 61 -18.79 -10.88 -17.31
CA ASN A 61 -18.53 -9.59 -17.95
C ASN A 61 -18.69 -8.31 -17.11
N ILE A 62 -18.94 -8.38 -15.80
CA ILE A 62 -18.92 -7.18 -14.93
C ILE A 62 -17.69 -7.24 -14.01
N MET A 63 -16.80 -6.26 -14.18
CA MET A 63 -15.60 -6.07 -13.37
C MET A 63 -15.79 -4.83 -12.50
N SER A 64 -15.54 -4.97 -11.20
CA SER A 64 -15.35 -3.82 -10.32
C SER A 64 -13.89 -3.40 -10.39
N THR A 65 -13.66 -2.10 -10.57
CA THR A 65 -12.31 -1.51 -10.50
C THR A 65 -11.87 -1.25 -9.06
N GLY A 66 -12.79 -1.26 -8.10
CA GLY A 66 -12.54 -0.93 -6.70
C GLY A 66 -12.28 0.54 -6.40
N VAL A 67 -12.17 1.41 -7.41
CA VAL A 67 -11.74 2.83 -7.27
C VAL A 67 -12.54 3.59 -6.21
N PHE A 68 -13.88 3.57 -6.28
CA PHE A 68 -14.73 4.29 -5.31
C PHE A 68 -14.60 3.76 -3.89
N ALA A 69 -14.41 2.45 -3.74
CA ALA A 69 -14.16 1.87 -2.43
C ALA A 69 -12.81 2.32 -1.90
N ARG A 70 -11.74 2.29 -2.72
CA ARG A 70 -10.42 2.79 -2.31
C ARG A 70 -10.44 4.25 -1.90
N GLU A 71 -11.13 5.11 -2.64
CA GLU A 71 -11.26 6.53 -2.31
C GLU A 71 -11.96 6.75 -0.96
N ASP A 72 -13.07 6.04 -0.71
CA ASP A 72 -13.79 6.08 0.57
C ASP A 72 -12.94 5.53 1.73
N GLN A 73 -12.21 4.43 1.50
CA GLN A 73 -11.29 3.81 2.46
C GLN A 73 -10.14 4.76 2.84
N ILE A 74 -9.57 5.46 1.85
CA ILE A 74 -8.54 6.46 2.04
C ILE A 74 -9.05 7.64 2.87
N LYS A 75 -10.27 8.14 2.59
CA LYS A 75 -10.90 9.19 3.39
C LYS A 75 -11.12 8.74 4.83
N GLN A 76 -11.59 7.51 5.05
CA GLN A 76 -11.74 6.95 6.40
C GLN A 76 -10.40 6.87 7.15
N ILE A 77 -9.32 6.46 6.48
CA ILE A 77 -7.97 6.46 7.07
C ILE A 77 -7.55 7.89 7.42
N SER A 78 -7.74 8.86 6.52
CA SER A 78 -7.37 10.25 6.79
C SER A 78 -8.13 10.82 7.99
N SER A 79 -9.46 10.67 8.03
CA SER A 79 -10.28 11.11 9.16
C SER A 79 -9.91 10.41 10.47
N PHE A 80 -9.56 9.12 10.43
CA PHE A 80 -9.04 8.43 11.60
C PHE A 80 -7.72 9.05 12.06
N VAL A 81 -6.76 9.28 11.16
CA VAL A 81 -5.47 9.87 11.51
C VAL A 81 -5.63 11.27 12.08
N GLU A 82 -6.44 12.13 11.47
CA GLU A 82 -6.73 13.48 11.98
C GLU A 82 -7.32 13.43 13.39
N GLY A 83 -8.43 12.71 13.58
CA GLY A 83 -9.09 12.64 14.90
C GLY A 83 -8.23 11.97 15.97
N TYR A 84 -7.41 10.98 15.59
CA TYR A 84 -6.54 10.27 16.52
C TYR A 84 -5.33 11.11 16.92
N THR A 85 -4.75 11.90 16.01
CA THR A 85 -3.56 12.72 16.26
C THR A 85 -3.88 14.06 16.93
N GLU A 86 -5.08 14.62 16.71
CA GLU A 86 -5.57 15.83 17.39
C GLU A 86 -5.57 15.65 18.91
N ASN A 87 -5.98 14.48 19.39
CA ASN A 87 -6.08 14.16 20.81
C ASN A 87 -4.79 13.57 21.42
N ARG A 88 -3.72 13.44 20.62
CA ARG A 88 -2.49 12.73 20.98
C ARG A 88 -1.25 13.46 20.46
N PRO A 89 -0.84 14.57 21.09
CA PRO A 89 0.32 15.37 20.66
C PRO A 89 1.66 14.64 20.75
N GLU A 90 1.72 13.53 21.48
CA GLU A 90 2.86 12.61 21.54
C GLU A 90 3.12 11.88 20.22
N ILE A 91 2.10 11.72 19.36
CA ILE A 91 2.25 11.12 18.03
C ILE A 91 2.89 12.16 17.09
N LYS A 92 4.14 11.94 16.71
CA LYS A 92 4.91 12.91 15.90
C LYS A 92 4.67 12.77 14.41
N PHE A 93 4.57 11.54 13.93
CA PHE A 93 4.22 11.19 12.55
C PHE A 93 3.30 9.99 12.50
N VAL A 94 2.76 9.79 11.30
CA VAL A 94 2.04 8.58 10.93
C VAL A 94 2.71 7.94 9.70
N ILE A 95 2.84 6.62 9.70
CA ILE A 95 3.20 5.84 8.51
C ILE A 95 1.97 5.04 8.10
N LEU A 96 1.53 5.19 6.85
CA LEU A 96 0.52 4.32 6.24
C LEU A 96 1.18 3.48 5.17
N HIS A 97 1.02 2.16 5.22
CA HIS A 97 1.64 1.26 4.24
C HIS A 97 0.80 0.05 3.88
N GLY A 98 1.10 -0.56 2.74
CA GLY A 98 0.51 -1.84 2.31
C GLY A 98 0.18 -1.87 0.83
N ASP A 99 -0.60 -2.87 0.42
CA ASP A 99 -1.11 -2.98 -0.94
C ASP A 99 -2.30 -2.04 -1.11
N MET A 100 -2.06 -0.89 -1.72
CA MET A 100 -3.09 0.11 -1.95
C MET A 100 -3.93 -0.18 -3.19
N ASN A 101 -3.61 -1.23 -3.96
CA ASN A 101 -4.22 -1.51 -5.26
C ASN A 101 -4.26 -0.28 -6.19
N TRP A 102 -3.35 0.66 -5.96
CA TRP A 102 -3.31 1.97 -6.58
C TRP A 102 -2.29 1.95 -7.70
N ASP A 103 -2.74 2.03 -8.94
CA ASP A 103 -1.87 1.96 -10.11
C ASP A 103 -1.74 3.34 -10.78
N ASP A 104 -0.53 3.88 -10.88
CA ASP A 104 -0.28 5.19 -11.50
C ASP A 104 -0.70 5.23 -12.97
N SER A 105 -0.65 4.09 -13.65
CA SER A 105 -0.98 3.98 -15.07
C SER A 105 -2.49 4.06 -15.33
N ASN A 106 -3.31 3.92 -14.28
CA ASN A 106 -4.76 4.16 -14.36
C ASN A 106 -5.09 5.65 -14.54
N ALA A 107 -4.15 6.60 -14.50
CA ALA A 107 -4.44 8.03 -14.68
C ALA A 107 -5.00 8.43 -16.08
N ASN A 108 -5.19 7.49 -17.01
CA ASN A 108 -5.73 7.77 -18.34
C ASN A 108 -7.26 7.96 -18.35
N LYS A 109 -7.67 9.23 -18.35
CA LYS A 109 -9.02 9.84 -18.41
C LYS A 109 -10.00 9.35 -19.51
N LEU A 110 -9.81 8.21 -20.16
CA LEU A 110 -10.47 7.86 -21.44
C LEU A 110 -11.56 6.78 -21.40
N ARG A 111 -12.21 6.49 -20.25
CA ARG A 111 -13.37 5.56 -20.23
C ARG A 111 -14.61 6.12 -19.52
N ILE A 112 -14.93 7.39 -19.76
CA ILE A 112 -16.14 8.07 -19.26
C ILE A 112 -17.31 7.97 -20.27
N GLU A 113 -17.45 6.89 -21.03
CA GLU A 113 -18.52 6.79 -22.03
C GLU A 113 -19.78 6.04 -21.54
N ARG A 114 -19.80 5.53 -20.30
CA ARG A 114 -20.91 4.68 -19.81
C ARG A 114 -21.40 4.92 -18.39
N ASN A 115 -21.16 6.10 -17.78
CA ASN A 115 -21.45 6.35 -16.35
C ASN A 115 -20.75 5.38 -15.38
N GLU A 116 -19.82 4.57 -15.86
CA GLU A 116 -18.97 3.68 -15.08
C GLU A 116 -17.58 4.32 -15.11
N ARG A 117 -17.08 4.86 -13.99
CA ARG A 117 -15.66 5.27 -13.89
C ARG A 117 -14.80 4.00 -14.02
N PHE A 118 -14.51 3.60 -15.25
CA PHE A 118 -13.53 2.57 -15.51
C PHE A 118 -12.13 3.18 -15.43
N GLY A 119 -11.54 3.08 -14.24
CA GLY A 119 -10.10 2.96 -14.09
C GLY A 119 -9.33 4.27 -14.15
N CYS A 120 -9.66 5.22 -13.28
CA CYS A 120 -8.67 6.16 -12.77
C CYS A 120 -8.78 6.14 -11.26
N ASP A 121 -7.72 5.69 -10.58
CA ASP A 121 -7.48 6.16 -9.22
C ASP A 121 -7.22 7.67 -9.38
N GLU A 122 -8.23 8.52 -9.10
CA GLU A 122 -7.95 9.94 -8.84
C GLU A 122 -6.83 9.98 -7.79
N ASP A 123 -5.91 10.94 -7.88
CA ASP A 123 -4.69 10.92 -7.07
C ASP A 123 -5.05 10.68 -5.60
N LEU A 124 -4.84 9.44 -5.12
CA LEU A 124 -5.35 9.02 -3.83
C LEU A 124 -4.56 9.72 -2.72
N VAL A 125 -3.36 10.22 -3.02
CA VAL A 125 -2.63 11.11 -2.11
C VAL A 125 -3.32 12.47 -2.01
N GLU A 126 -3.84 13.04 -3.10
CA GLU A 126 -4.65 14.27 -3.00
C GLU A 126 -5.88 14.07 -2.08
N SER A 127 -6.46 12.86 -2.08
CA SER A 127 -7.59 12.50 -1.19
C SER A 127 -7.19 12.35 0.28
N LEU A 128 -5.92 12.10 0.58
CA LEU A 128 -5.39 12.05 1.95
C LEU A 128 -5.12 13.46 2.51
N GLY A 129 -4.87 14.45 1.64
CA GLY A 129 -4.57 15.85 1.98
C GLY A 129 -3.08 16.19 2.04
N ASP A 130 -2.78 17.48 2.14
CA ASP A 130 -1.44 18.07 1.92
C ASP A 130 -0.32 17.60 2.88
N ASN A 131 -0.69 16.97 3.98
CA ASN A 131 0.26 16.52 4.99
C ASN A 131 0.87 15.15 4.68
N TRP A 132 0.38 14.47 3.65
CA TRP A 132 0.86 13.15 3.27
C TRP A 132 1.90 13.22 2.17
N VAL A 133 2.94 12.42 2.35
CA VAL A 133 4.04 12.31 1.40
C VAL A 133 4.17 10.85 0.96
N ASP A 134 4.11 10.59 -0.35
CA ASP A 134 4.40 9.27 -0.91
C ASP A 134 5.91 9.09 -1.04
N ALA A 135 6.46 8.16 -0.23
CA ALA A 135 7.89 7.88 -0.17
C ALA A 135 8.52 7.56 -1.53
N TRP A 136 7.72 7.01 -2.44
CA TRP A 136 8.16 6.63 -3.76
C TRP A 136 8.06 7.79 -4.75
N LEU A 137 7.01 8.62 -4.67
CA LEU A 137 6.88 9.82 -5.52
C LEU A 137 7.99 10.84 -5.23
N GLU A 138 8.35 11.02 -3.95
CA GLU A 138 9.48 11.89 -3.55
C GLU A 138 10.81 11.48 -4.19
N MET A 139 10.97 10.20 -4.54
CA MET A 139 12.19 9.70 -5.16
C MET A 139 12.25 9.89 -6.68
N GLN A 140 11.14 10.24 -7.33
CA GLN A 140 11.02 10.24 -8.80
C GLN A 140 11.97 11.22 -9.50
N ASP A 141 12.44 12.25 -8.80
CA ASP A 141 13.37 13.22 -9.39
C ASP A 141 14.84 12.79 -9.39
N THR A 142 15.17 11.66 -8.78
CA THR A 142 16.51 11.09 -8.82
C THR A 142 16.80 10.45 -10.19
N THR A 143 18.05 10.54 -10.67
CA THR A 143 18.45 10.01 -11.98
C THR A 143 18.24 8.50 -12.13
N ASP A 144 18.29 7.78 -11.02
CA ASP A 144 18.13 6.32 -10.99
C ASP A 144 16.65 5.92 -11.10
N HIS A 145 15.74 6.63 -10.43
CA HIS A 145 14.29 6.39 -10.56
C HIS A 145 13.74 6.75 -11.95
N LYS A 146 14.31 7.75 -12.63
CA LYS A 146 13.90 8.08 -14.01
C LYS A 146 14.20 6.95 -15.02
N ARG A 147 15.16 6.07 -14.70
CA ARG A 147 15.54 4.94 -15.57
C ARG A 147 14.74 3.69 -15.28
N ASP A 148 14.45 3.43 -14.02
CA ASP A 148 13.57 2.36 -13.58
C ASP A 148 12.68 2.90 -12.45
N PRO A 149 11.45 3.33 -12.75
CA PRO A 149 10.55 3.85 -11.72
C PRO A 149 10.17 2.76 -10.71
N GLY A 150 10.53 1.49 -10.97
CA GLY A 150 10.23 0.33 -10.16
C GLY A 150 8.75 -0.06 -10.23
N TYR A 151 8.45 -1.26 -9.74
CA TYR A 151 7.11 -1.82 -9.68
C TYR A 151 7.07 -2.84 -8.54
N THR A 152 5.89 -3.01 -7.97
CA THR A 152 5.67 -3.93 -6.85
C THR A 152 4.85 -5.14 -7.30
N TYR A 153 4.31 -5.13 -8.51
CA TYR A 153 3.61 -6.25 -9.12
C TYR A 153 4.06 -6.44 -10.57
N ASP A 154 4.31 -7.69 -10.98
CA ASP A 154 4.65 -8.05 -12.37
C ASP A 154 3.95 -9.32 -12.81
N SER A 155 3.07 -9.18 -13.80
CA SER A 155 2.31 -10.29 -14.39
C SER A 155 3.17 -11.30 -15.17
N LEU A 156 4.42 -10.96 -15.50
CA LEU A 156 5.35 -11.85 -16.21
C LEU A 156 6.02 -12.89 -15.31
N ILE A 157 5.93 -12.74 -13.99
CA ILE A 157 6.49 -13.75 -13.08
C ILE A 157 5.63 -15.03 -13.12
N PRO A 158 6.25 -16.22 -12.90
CA PRO A 158 5.52 -17.49 -12.94
C PRO A 158 4.29 -17.56 -12.02
N PHE A 159 4.33 -16.85 -10.90
CA PHE A 159 3.24 -16.78 -9.93
C PHE A 159 1.93 -16.25 -10.56
N ASN A 160 2.03 -15.28 -11.48
CA ASN A 160 0.88 -14.62 -12.11
C ASN A 160 0.44 -15.29 -13.42
N GLY A 161 0.91 -16.51 -13.70
CA GLY A 161 0.56 -17.27 -14.90
C GLY A 161 1.22 -16.76 -16.18
N GLY A 162 2.11 -15.76 -16.10
CA GLY A 162 2.91 -15.26 -17.22
C GLY A 162 2.09 -14.66 -18.36
N SER A 163 0.86 -14.22 -18.10
CA SER A 163 -0.02 -13.67 -19.12
C SER A 163 0.00 -12.14 -19.11
N TYR A 164 0.33 -11.56 -20.27
CA TYR A 164 0.42 -10.11 -20.51
C TYR A 164 1.62 -9.43 -19.83
N SER A 165 2.13 -8.35 -20.42
CA SER A 165 3.25 -7.57 -19.89
C SER A 165 2.73 -6.38 -19.11
N VAL A 166 2.18 -6.63 -17.92
CA VAL A 166 1.67 -5.61 -16.99
C VAL A 166 2.57 -5.55 -15.76
N ARG A 167 3.13 -4.37 -15.51
CA ARG A 167 3.85 -4.02 -14.28
C ARG A 167 3.14 -2.87 -13.60
N LYS A 168 2.94 -2.98 -12.29
CA LYS A 168 2.16 -2.01 -11.51
C LYS A 168 2.89 -1.66 -10.23
N ARG A 169 2.70 -0.42 -9.79
CA ARG A 169 3.18 0.04 -8.49
C ARG A 169 1.97 0.06 -7.57
N LEU A 170 1.59 -1.08 -6.97
CA LEU A 170 0.36 -1.19 -6.16
C LEU A 170 0.60 -0.92 -4.68
N ASP A 171 1.79 -1.27 -4.20
CA ASP A 171 2.19 -1.12 -2.81
C ASP A 171 2.81 0.27 -2.59
N ARG A 172 2.46 0.88 -1.46
CA ARG A 172 2.85 2.25 -1.11
C ARG A 172 3.28 2.32 0.35
N ILE A 173 4.17 3.26 0.64
CA ILE A 173 4.50 3.67 2.00
C ILE A 173 4.40 5.19 2.03
N LEU A 174 3.46 5.70 2.81
CA LEU A 174 3.16 7.12 2.93
C LEU A 174 3.57 7.60 4.33
N PHE A 175 4.08 8.82 4.38
CA PHE A 175 4.49 9.50 5.60
C PHE A 175 3.60 10.73 5.81
N TRP A 176 2.89 10.77 6.93
CA TRP A 176 2.14 11.94 7.35
C TRP A 176 2.99 12.85 8.22
N GLN A 177 3.07 14.11 7.82
CA GLN A 177 3.70 15.18 8.57
C GLN A 177 2.66 15.88 9.43
N ARG A 178 2.92 16.02 10.73
CA ARG A 178 2.04 16.81 11.58
C ARG A 178 2.18 18.31 11.21
N PRO A 179 1.09 19.05 10.97
CA PRO A 179 1.16 20.46 10.56
C PRO A 179 1.88 21.38 11.54
N GLU A 180 1.63 21.23 12.85
CA GLU A 180 2.16 22.10 13.89
C GLU A 180 2.97 21.30 14.93
N GLY A 181 4.19 21.77 15.25
CA GLY A 181 5.00 21.25 16.36
C GLY A 181 5.33 19.75 16.27
N GLY A 182 5.35 19.20 15.05
CA GLY A 182 5.59 17.79 14.82
C GLY A 182 6.69 17.51 13.83
N SER A 183 6.68 16.31 13.25
CA SER A 183 7.79 15.87 12.41
C SER A 183 7.64 16.34 10.98
N HIS A 184 8.73 16.86 10.44
CA HIS A 184 8.87 17.16 9.02
C HIS A 184 9.91 16.23 8.40
N LEU A 185 9.58 15.75 7.20
CA LEU A 185 10.43 14.86 6.44
C LEU A 185 11.59 15.66 5.84
N GLN A 186 12.83 15.20 6.06
CA GLN A 186 14.02 15.79 5.45
C GLN A 186 14.37 15.06 4.16
N THR A 187 14.46 13.74 4.26
CA THR A 187 14.76 12.89 3.11
C THR A 187 13.99 11.59 3.22
N THR A 188 13.74 11.00 2.06
CA THR A 188 13.16 9.66 1.95
C THR A 188 14.03 8.84 1.02
N LYS A 189 14.10 7.54 1.29
CA LYS A 189 14.56 6.55 0.33
C LYS A 189 13.52 5.45 0.26
N CYS A 190 13.09 5.09 -0.94
CA CYS A 190 12.14 4.00 -1.16
C CYS A 190 12.70 3.06 -2.24
N VAL A 191 12.75 1.77 -1.96
CA VAL A 191 13.28 0.76 -2.89
C VAL A 191 12.45 -0.50 -2.88
N VAL A 192 12.35 -1.16 -4.03
CA VAL A 192 11.91 -2.56 -4.09
C VAL A 192 13.06 -3.44 -3.62
N VAL A 193 12.78 -4.34 -2.69
CA VAL A 193 13.77 -5.25 -2.12
C VAL A 193 14.08 -6.34 -3.15
N GLU A 194 15.31 -6.38 -3.66
CA GLU A 194 15.71 -7.34 -4.70
C GLU A 194 15.56 -8.80 -4.26
N GLU A 195 15.73 -9.11 -2.98
CA GLU A 195 15.49 -10.44 -2.42
C GLU A 195 14.05 -10.91 -2.62
N SER A 196 13.07 -10.00 -2.64
CA SER A 196 11.66 -10.35 -2.86
C SER A 196 11.35 -10.75 -4.30
N LYS A 197 12.24 -10.42 -5.25
CA LYS A 197 12.15 -10.84 -6.66
C LYS A 197 12.81 -12.19 -6.91
N LYS A 198 13.66 -12.65 -5.98
CA LYS A 198 14.44 -13.87 -6.17
C LYS A 198 13.53 -15.07 -6.04
N ASN A 199 13.58 -15.92 -7.06
CA ASN A 199 12.89 -17.19 -7.01
C ASN A 199 13.40 -18.01 -5.81
N VAL A 200 12.46 -18.39 -4.96
CA VAL A 200 12.70 -19.34 -3.88
C VAL A 200 12.30 -20.71 -4.35
N LYS A 201 13.14 -21.70 -4.03
CA LYS A 201 12.87 -23.09 -4.34
C LYS A 201 11.95 -23.63 -3.24
N GLU A 202 10.64 -23.64 -3.48
CA GLU A 202 9.73 -24.29 -2.54
C GLU A 202 9.73 -25.81 -2.68
N ARG A 203 9.47 -26.45 -1.53
CA ARG A 203 9.49 -27.88 -1.29
C ARG A 203 8.56 -28.60 -2.26
N THR A 204 8.97 -29.78 -2.70
CA THR A 204 8.09 -30.70 -3.42
C THR A 204 6.94 -31.08 -2.48
N GLU A 205 5.73 -30.62 -2.78
CA GLU A 205 4.54 -31.09 -2.09
C GLU A 205 4.05 -32.41 -2.71
N TRP A 206 3.81 -33.38 -1.84
CA TRP A 206 3.19 -34.64 -2.18
C TRP A 206 1.67 -34.45 -2.07
N VAL A 207 0.97 -34.37 -3.20
CA VAL A 207 -0.50 -34.27 -3.23
C VAL A 207 -1.03 -35.56 -3.85
N GLY A 208 -1.37 -36.54 -3.00
CA GLY A 208 -1.73 -37.89 -3.43
C GLY A 208 -0.53 -38.62 -4.08
N GLU A 209 -0.75 -39.51 -5.04
CA GLU A 209 0.32 -40.35 -5.67
C GLU A 209 1.28 -39.59 -6.61
N LYS A 210 1.23 -38.26 -6.69
CA LYS A 210 2.07 -37.47 -7.60
C LYS A 210 2.85 -36.42 -6.85
N TYR A 211 4.14 -36.32 -7.19
CA TYR A 211 4.91 -35.12 -6.95
C TYR A 211 4.41 -34.05 -7.92
N LEU A 212 3.86 -32.96 -7.40
CA LEU A 212 3.72 -31.75 -8.20
C LEU A 212 5.15 -31.21 -8.38
N ASN A 213 5.54 -30.99 -9.64
CA ASN A 213 6.83 -30.41 -9.96
C ASN A 213 6.95 -29.07 -9.20
N SER A 214 8.03 -28.92 -8.44
CA SER A 214 8.36 -27.67 -7.76
C SER A 214 8.54 -26.59 -8.82
N VAL A 215 7.60 -25.66 -8.91
CA VAL A 215 7.76 -24.48 -9.76
C VAL A 215 8.59 -23.48 -8.97
N VAL A 216 9.74 -23.14 -9.51
CA VAL A 216 10.64 -22.13 -8.97
C VAL A 216 9.98 -20.76 -9.20
N MET A 217 9.55 -20.10 -8.13
CA MET A 217 8.78 -18.85 -8.19
C MET A 217 9.21 -17.89 -7.07
N PRO A 218 8.96 -16.57 -7.21
CA PRO A 218 9.18 -15.63 -6.12
C PRO A 218 8.28 -15.95 -4.90
N PRO A 219 8.60 -15.41 -3.71
CA PRO A 219 7.84 -15.68 -2.48
C PRO A 219 6.41 -15.11 -2.48
N SER A 220 6.10 -14.20 -3.40
CA SER A 220 4.79 -13.53 -3.53
C SER A 220 4.62 -13.06 -4.98
N ASP A 221 3.37 -12.83 -5.40
CA ASP A 221 3.04 -12.11 -6.65
C ASP A 221 3.38 -10.61 -6.58
N HIS A 222 3.56 -10.09 -5.37
CA HIS A 222 4.04 -8.75 -5.09
C HIS A 222 5.48 -8.74 -4.57
N PHE A 223 6.23 -7.70 -4.90
CA PHE A 223 7.59 -7.45 -4.43
C PHE A 223 7.59 -6.51 -3.23
N ALA A 224 8.41 -6.82 -2.24
CA ALA A 224 8.48 -6.07 -1.00
C ALA A 224 9.07 -4.67 -1.25
N VAL A 225 8.50 -3.69 -0.55
CA VAL A 225 8.96 -2.29 -0.57
C VAL A 225 9.61 -1.97 0.77
N LEU A 226 10.76 -1.31 0.73
CA LEU A 226 11.44 -0.78 1.90
C LEU A 226 11.55 0.75 1.77
N ALA A 227 11.05 1.46 2.76
CA ALA A 227 11.27 2.89 2.90
C ALA A 227 12.13 3.21 4.12
N THR A 228 12.95 4.25 3.99
CA THR A 228 13.71 4.87 5.07
C THR A 228 13.38 6.35 5.08
N PHE A 229 13.04 6.88 6.25
CA PHE A 229 12.66 8.27 6.44
C PHE A 229 13.64 8.93 7.41
N ASP A 230 14.24 10.03 6.97
CA ASP A 230 14.94 10.94 7.85
C ASP A 230 14.01 12.11 8.14
N TYR A 231 13.71 12.35 9.42
CA TYR A 231 12.81 13.40 9.85
C TYR A 231 13.41 14.19 11.02
N PHE A 232 12.91 15.40 11.24
CA PHE A 232 13.16 16.17 12.44
C PHE A 232 11.83 16.57 13.09
N VAL A 233 11.81 16.71 14.41
CA VAL A 233 10.65 17.22 15.14
C VAL A 233 10.88 18.69 15.42
N ALA A 234 9.96 19.54 14.95
CA ALA A 234 10.00 20.96 15.26
C ALA A 234 9.71 21.16 16.76
N SER A 235 10.57 21.94 17.42
CA SER A 235 10.45 22.34 18.83
C SER A 235 9.43 23.45 19.05
#